data_AF-A0A398BVE2-F1
#
_entry.id   AF-A0A398BVE2-F1
#
_cell.length_a   1.000
_cell.length_b   1.000
_cell.length_c   1.000
_cell.angle_alpha   90.00
_cell.angle_beta   90.00
_cell.angle_gamma   90.00
#
_symmetry.space_group_name_H-M   'P 1'
#
loop_
_entity.id
_entity.type
_entity.pdbx_description
1 polymer ?
#
loop_
_entity_poly.entity_id
_entity_poly.type
_entity_poly.pdbx_seq_one_letter_code
_entity_poly.pdbx_strand_id
1 'polypeptide(L)' 'MLIRAAKPRPVIIAARKAARAAGAMTYAGNPCHAGHDGTRYTATRQCVACAKAARLAQTEREKAERGAK' A
#
# COMPACT_ATOMS: atom_id res chain seq x y z
N MET A 1 28.09 -4.24 6.95
CA MET A 1 26.88 -3.56 6.44
C MET A 1 25.78 -4.60 6.26
N LEU A 2 24.75 -4.62 7.10
CA LEU A 2 23.67 -5.63 6.99
C LEU A 2 22.66 -5.18 5.94
N ILE A 3 22.76 -5.73 4.73
CA ILE A 3 21.72 -5.59 3.71
C ILE A 3 20.52 -6.41 4.21
N ARG A 4 19.50 -5.75 4.76
CA ARG A 4 18.25 -6.39 5.18
C ARG A 4 17.60 -7.03 3.95
N ALA A 5 17.70 -8.35 3.81
CA ALA A 5 16.99 -9.10 2.79
C ALA A 5 15.48 -8.84 2.94
N ALA A 6 14.87 -8.21 1.93
CA ALA A 6 13.43 -8.04 1.86
C ALA A 6 12.78 -9.41 1.67
N LYS A 7 12.24 -10.00 2.74
CA LYS A 7 11.51 -11.27 2.66
C LYS A 7 10.36 -11.13 1.65
N PRO A 8 10.29 -11.97 0.60
CA PRO A 8 9.19 -11.92 -0.34
C PRO A 8 7.90 -12.21 0.42
N ARG A 9 6.92 -11.31 0.28
CA ARG A 9 5.62 -11.48 0.90
C ARG A 9 4.79 -12.29 -0.08
N PRO A 10 4.29 -13.48 0.28
CA PRO A 10 3.44 -14.24 -0.62
C PRO A 10 2.12 -13.48 -0.78
N VAL A 11 2.04 -12.63 -1.81
CA VAL A 11 0.82 -11.87 -2.11
C VAL A 11 -0.27 -12.90 -2.41
N ILE A 12 -1.38 -12.88 -1.66
CA ILE A 12 -2.45 -13.86 -1.83
C ILE A 12 -3.15 -13.61 -3.18
N ILE A 13 -2.65 -14.25 -4.24
CA ILE A 13 -3.10 -14.06 -5.63
C ILE A 13 -4.58 -14.45 -5.78
N ALA A 14 -5.01 -15.51 -5.09
CA ALA A 14 -6.40 -15.95 -5.10
C ALA A 14 -7.36 -14.88 -4.56
N ALA A 15 -7.04 -14.27 -3.41
CA ALA A 15 -7.84 -13.19 -2.83
C ALA A 15 -7.93 -11.96 -3.76
N ARG A 16 -6.81 -11.61 -4.43
CA ARG A 16 -6.81 -10.55 -5.44
C ARG A 16 -7.69 -10.90 -6.64
N LYS A 17 -7.62 -12.13 -7.14
CA LYS A 17 -8.44 -12.59 -8.28
C LYS A 17 -9.92 -12.54 -7.92
N ALA A 18 -10.30 -13.04 -6.75
CA ALA A 18 -11.67 -12.98 -6.24
C ALA A 18 -12.17 -11.55 -6.10
N ALA A 19 -11.38 -10.67 -5.47
CA ALA A 19 -11.73 -9.26 -5.31
C ALA A 19 -11.88 -8.54 -6.67
N ARG A 20 -10.99 -8.83 -7.64
CA ARG A 20 -11.10 -8.25 -8.99
C ARG A 20 -12.35 -8.74 -9.73
N ALA A 21 -12.68 -10.02 -9.61
CA ALA A 21 -13.89 -10.59 -10.21
C ALA A 21 -15.16 -10.00 -9.57
N ALA A 22 -15.14 -9.75 -8.25
CA ALA A 22 -16.22 -9.12 -7.52
C ALA A 22 -16.30 -7.59 -7.69
N GLY A 23 -15.38 -6.97 -8.46
CA GLY A 23 -15.32 -5.51 -8.60
C GLY A 23 -14.86 -4.77 -7.35
N ALA A 24 -14.33 -5.46 -6.34
CA ALA A 24 -13.83 -4.86 -5.12
C ALA A 24 -12.54 -4.07 -5.38
N MET A 25 -12.43 -2.89 -4.75
CA MET A 25 -11.24 -2.04 -4.86
C MET A 25 -10.09 -2.51 -3.95
N THR A 26 -10.41 -3.28 -2.91
CA THR A 26 -9.46 -3.77 -1.91
C THR A 26 -9.66 -5.25 -1.64
N TYR A 27 -8.62 -5.87 -1.08
CA TYR A 27 -8.65 -7.26 -0.65
C TYR A 27 -7.77 -7.44 0.59
N ALA A 28 -8.12 -8.43 1.41
CA ALA A 28 -7.29 -8.88 2.51
C ALA A 28 -6.11 -9.68 1.96
N GLY A 29 -4.89 -9.21 2.23
CA GLY A 29 -3.66 -9.94 1.94
C GLY A 29 -2.79 -10.03 3.18
N ASN A 30 -1.52 -10.33 2.97
CA ASN A 30 -0.60 -10.44 4.11
C ASN A 30 -0.39 -9.08 4.79
N PRO A 31 -0.12 -9.10 6.12
CA PRO A 31 0.25 -7.93 6.89
C PRO A 31 1.32 -7.10 6.19
N CYS A 32 1.26 -5.78 6.35
CA CYS A 32 2.26 -4.87 5.79
C CYS A 32 3.55 -4.83 6.61
N HIS A 33 4.64 -4.27 6.07
CA HIS A 33 6.01 -4.39 6.65
C HIS A 33 6.16 -3.37 7.76
N ALA A 34 5.40 -2.29 7.65
CA ALA A 34 5.12 -1.34 8.69
C ALA A 34 4.12 -1.87 9.74
N GLY A 35 3.68 -3.15 9.67
CA GLY A 35 2.77 -3.73 10.67
C GLY A 35 1.28 -3.47 10.45
N HIS A 36 0.87 -2.94 9.29
CA HIS A 36 -0.56 -2.76 8.99
C HIS A 36 -1.30 -4.09 8.80
N ASP A 37 -2.61 -4.03 8.97
CA ASP A 37 -3.65 -5.08 8.79
C ASP A 37 -3.52 -5.94 7.53
N GLY A 38 -2.84 -5.45 6.49
CA GLY A 38 -2.63 -6.20 5.25
C GLY A 38 -3.72 -5.97 4.21
N THR A 39 -4.60 -4.99 4.42
CA THR A 39 -5.56 -4.55 3.41
C THR A 39 -4.83 -3.88 2.26
N ARG A 40 -5.07 -4.37 1.04
CA ARG A 40 -4.34 -3.96 -0.17
C ARG A 40 -5.29 -3.58 -1.30
N TYR A 41 -4.87 -2.64 -2.14
CA TYR A 41 -5.60 -2.28 -3.34
C TYR A 41 -5.51 -3.36 -4.42
N THR A 42 -6.61 -3.69 -5.07
CA THR A 42 -6.65 -4.67 -6.16
C THR A 42 -5.84 -4.20 -7.37
N ALA A 43 -5.89 -2.90 -7.68
CA ALA A 43 -5.17 -2.28 -8.79
C ALA A 43 -3.64 -2.36 -8.60
N THR A 44 -3.11 -1.76 -7.54
CA THR A 44 -1.66 -1.55 -7.35
C THR A 44 -1.00 -2.57 -6.43
N ARG A 45 -1.76 -3.41 -5.73
CA ARG A 45 -1.28 -4.38 -4.70
C ARG A 45 -0.63 -3.71 -3.47
N GLN A 46 -0.65 -2.38 -3.41
CA GLN A 46 -0.11 -1.62 -2.29
C GLN A 46 -1.03 -1.74 -1.08
N CYS A 47 -0.43 -1.72 0.10
CA CYS A 47 -1.19 -1.60 1.34
C CYS A 47 -1.91 -0.25 1.38
N VAL A 48 -3.20 -0.27 1.73
CA VAL A 48 -4.05 0.93 1.78
C VAL A 48 -3.48 1.96 2.73
N ALA A 49 -3.06 1.53 3.93
CA ALA A 49 -2.45 2.42 4.92
C ALA A 49 -1.13 3.05 4.42
N CYS A 50 -0.27 2.27 3.75
CA CYS A 50 0.97 2.80 3.16
C CYS A 50 0.69 3.84 2.07
N ALA A 51 -0.26 3.56 1.19
CA ALA A 51 -0.63 4.48 0.11
C ALA A 51 -1.21 5.78 0.68
N LYS A 52 -2.04 5.71 1.73
CA LYS A 52 -2.57 6.88 2.43
C LYS A 52 -1.45 7.70 3.08
N ALA A 53 -0.52 7.06 3.77
CA ALA A 53 0.63 7.74 4.37
C ALA A 53 1.51 8.44 3.32
N ALA A 54 1.77 7.76 2.19
CA ALA A 54 2.53 8.35 1.08
C ALA A 54 1.79 9.56 0.48
N ARG A 55 0.47 9.47 0.31
CA ARG A 55 -0.35 10.58 -0.21
C ARG A 55 -0.33 11.79 0.72
N LEU A 56 -0.47 11.56 2.03
CA LEU A 56 -0.38 12.63 3.03
C LEU A 56 0.98 13.33 2.96
N ALA A 57 2.08 12.56 2.92
CA ALA A 57 3.42 13.12 2.80
C ALA A 57 3.59 13.96 1.52
N GLN A 58 3.00 13.55 0.39
CA GLN A 58 2.99 14.34 -0.84
C GLN A 58 2.19 15.64 -0.68
N THR A 59 0.98 15.57 -0.12
CA THR A 59 0.15 16.77 0.04
C THR A 59 0.78 17.79 0.98
N GLU A 60 1.48 17.36 2.02
CA GLU A 60 2.21 18.28 2.91
C GLU A 60 3.40 18.94 2.20
N ARG A 61 4.11 18.20 1.33
CA ARG A 61 5.16 18.79 0.47
C ARG A 61 4.60 19.80 -0.51
N GLU A 62 3.53 19.43 -1.23
CA GLU A 62 2.85 20.31 -2.19
C GLU A 62 2.33 21.60 -1.52
N LYS A 63 1.81 21.50 -0.28
CA LYS A 63 1.39 22.67 0.51
C LYS A 63 2.58 23.54 0.92
N ALA A 64 3.67 22.94 1.40
CA ALA A 64 4.88 23.68 1.76
C ALA A 64 5.47 24.43 0.57
N GLU A 65 5.48 23.80 -0.61
CA GLU A 65 5.91 24.43 -1.86
C GLU A 65 4.96 25.55 -2.30
N ARG A 66 3.64 25.37 -2.17
CA ARG A 66 2.64 26.38 -2.54
C ARG A 66 2.69 27.62 -1.64
N GLY A 67 2.92 27.43 -0.33
CA GLY A 67 2.99 28.53 0.64
C GLY A 67 4.29 29.33 0.60
N ALA A 68 5.31 28.86 -0.14
CA ALA A 68 6.59 29.53 -0.30
C ALA A 68 6.64 30.53 -1.48
N LYS A 69 5.50 30.75 -2.17
CA LYS A 69 5.34 31.74 -3.24
C LYS A 69 4.42 32.86 -2.79
#